data_AF-A0A2E2TQP6-F1
#
_entry.id   AF-A0A2E2TQP6-F1
#
_cell.length_a   1.000
_cell.length_b   1.000
_cell.length_c   1.000
_cell.angle_alpha   90.00
_cell.angle_beta   90.00
_cell.angle_gamma   90.00
#
_symmetry.space_group_name_H-M   'P 1'
#
loop_
_entity.id
_entity.type
_entity.pdbx_description
1 polymer ?
#
loop_
_entity_poly.entity_id
_entity_poly.type
_entity_poly.pdbx_seq_one_letter_code
_entity_poly.pdbx_strand_id
1 'polypeptide(L)'
;MLDLIMQAISVFDIFKIGVGPSSSHTLGPWNAALTFVRLLDLEAIDRIQIDLYGSLAKTGKGHATDKAIILGLMGYEPKSVDIAQIDQIILEMQKSNILVIQSKEVHFEEARDIIFNSHLHERHPNTLIFSAFTGETLLKQQLFASVGGGFIESETSGETLYSLRDFPFPINKGVDILAYTSKKECAISDIVLQNELTLQTIEEINQQIALIFETMLEAIYQGCCAEGTLP
;
A
#
# COMPACT_ATOMS: atom_id res chain seq x y z
N MET A 1 18.51 3.80 26.92
CA MET A 1 18.06 4.82 25.97
C MET A 1 18.12 4.12 24.62
N LEU A 2 17.00 3.64 24.09
CA LEU A 2 17.01 3.09 22.73
C LEU A 2 17.37 4.25 21.82
N ASP A 3 18.48 4.13 21.09
CA ASP A 3 18.73 4.98 19.92
C ASP A 3 17.49 4.83 19.04
N LEU A 4 16.66 5.87 18.98
CA LEU A 4 15.61 5.95 17.97
C LEU A 4 16.36 5.89 16.63
N ILE A 5 16.28 4.76 15.93
CA ILE A 5 16.80 4.66 14.58
C ILE A 5 16.01 5.68 13.77
N MET A 6 16.65 6.79 13.42
CA MET A 6 16.05 7.76 12.51
C MET A 6 15.92 7.08 11.16
N GLN A 7 14.69 6.97 10.72
CA GLN A 7 14.31 6.33 9.48
C GLN A 7 14.46 7.33 8.32
N ALA A 8 14.95 6.85 7.19
CA ALA A 8 15.05 7.59 5.95
C ALA A 8 14.07 7.04 4.93
N ILE A 9 13.67 7.90 4.00
CA ILE A 9 12.78 7.60 2.89
C ILE A 9 13.48 7.90 1.57
N SER A 10 13.22 7.09 0.56
CA SER A 10 13.61 7.34 -0.82
C SER A 10 12.65 8.33 -1.50
N VAL A 11 13.07 8.94 -2.61
CA VAL A 11 12.15 9.66 -3.52
C VAL A 11 11.02 8.75 -4.02
N PHE A 12 11.28 7.46 -4.19
CA PHE A 12 10.29 6.48 -4.64
C PHE A 12 9.35 6.01 -3.51
N ASP A 13 9.69 6.32 -2.27
CA ASP A 13 8.79 6.19 -1.12
C ASP A 13 7.76 7.33 -1.08
N ILE A 14 8.08 8.48 -1.68
CA ILE A 14 7.19 9.64 -1.80
C ILE A 14 6.33 9.55 -3.05
N PHE A 15 6.94 9.27 -4.20
CA PHE A 15 6.26 9.17 -5.49
C PHE A 15 5.99 7.71 -5.86
N LYS A 16 4.83 7.21 -5.43
CA LYS A 16 4.39 5.84 -5.71
C LYS A 16 3.30 5.81 -6.77
N ILE A 17 3.45 4.93 -7.75
CA ILE A 17 2.40 4.59 -8.69
C ILE A 17 1.42 3.65 -8.00
N GLY A 18 0.12 3.95 -8.12
CA GLY A 18 -0.94 3.14 -7.57
C GLY A 18 -2.30 3.60 -8.06
N VAL A 19 -3.34 3.01 -7.51
CA VAL A 19 -4.73 3.29 -7.88
C VAL A 19 -5.36 4.24 -6.86
N GLY A 20 -6.07 5.25 -7.35
CA GLY A 20 -6.88 6.16 -6.52
C GLY A 20 -8.13 5.49 -5.93
N PRO A 21 -8.93 6.22 -5.14
CA PRO A 21 -8.82 7.65 -4.88
C PRO A 21 -7.93 8.03 -3.69
N SER A 22 -7.48 7.09 -2.86
CA SER A 22 -6.79 7.42 -1.59
C SER A 22 -5.60 6.53 -1.26
N SER A 23 -4.46 7.11 -0.93
CA SER A 23 -3.28 6.33 -0.52
C SER A 23 -3.46 5.61 0.83
N SER A 24 -4.21 6.19 1.76
CA SER A 24 -4.43 5.60 3.09
C SER A 24 -5.63 4.64 3.14
N HIS A 25 -6.63 4.86 2.29
CA HIS A 25 -7.87 4.07 2.28
C HIS A 25 -7.96 3.10 1.09
N THR A 26 -7.09 3.24 0.08
CA THR A 26 -7.00 2.32 -1.06
C THR A 26 -5.67 1.58 -1.04
N LEU A 27 -4.54 2.30 -1.20
CA LEU A 27 -3.23 1.66 -1.37
C LEU A 27 -2.74 0.91 -0.12
N GLY A 28 -2.89 1.49 1.07
CA GLY A 28 -2.53 0.82 2.33
C GLY A 28 -3.29 -0.49 2.56
N PRO A 29 -4.64 -0.49 2.55
CA PRO A 29 -5.45 -1.71 2.65
C PRO A 29 -5.11 -2.77 1.59
N TRP A 30 -4.84 -2.35 0.35
CA TRP A 30 -4.41 -3.24 -0.73
C TRP A 30 -3.08 -3.92 -0.42
N ASN A 31 -2.07 -3.15 0.01
CA ASN A 31 -0.76 -3.66 0.41
C ASN A 31 -0.86 -4.59 1.63
N ALA A 32 -1.75 -4.29 2.58
CA ALA A 32 -2.00 -5.14 3.74
C ALA A 32 -2.57 -6.50 3.32
N ALA A 33 -3.52 -6.52 2.38
CA ALA A 33 -4.09 -7.74 1.82
C ALA A 33 -3.04 -8.58 1.08
N LEU A 34 -2.21 -7.97 0.23
CA LEU A 34 -1.09 -8.64 -0.44
C LEU A 34 -0.11 -9.25 0.56
N THR A 35 0.23 -8.50 1.61
CA THR A 35 1.11 -8.96 2.67
C THR A 35 0.50 -10.14 3.42
N PHE A 36 -0.79 -10.06 3.76
CA PHE A 36 -1.48 -11.12 4.48
C PHE A 36 -1.48 -12.43 3.70
N VAL A 37 -1.82 -12.41 2.41
CA VAL A 37 -1.85 -13.62 1.56
C VAL A 37 -0.49 -14.32 1.52
N ARG A 38 0.61 -13.56 1.48
CA ARG A 38 1.97 -14.12 1.51
C ARG A 38 2.32 -14.84 2.81
N LEU A 39 1.56 -14.63 3.89
CA LEU A 39 1.76 -15.27 5.20
C LEU A 39 0.92 -16.55 5.38
N LEU A 40 0.06 -16.90 4.42
CA LEU A 40 -0.88 -18.01 4.54
C LEU A 40 -0.34 -19.28 3.90
N ASP A 41 -0.68 -20.41 4.53
CA ASP A 41 -0.75 -21.70 3.83
C ASP A 41 -2.11 -21.79 3.16
N LEU A 42 -2.15 -21.51 1.85
CA LEU A 42 -3.40 -21.40 1.09
C LEU A 42 -4.17 -22.72 1.04
N GLU A 43 -3.51 -23.87 1.16
CA GLU A 43 -4.19 -25.16 1.10
C GLU A 43 -4.99 -25.47 2.37
N ALA A 44 -4.62 -24.85 3.49
CA ALA A 44 -5.24 -25.05 4.78
C ALA A 44 -6.49 -24.19 5.01
N ILE A 45 -6.73 -23.16 4.19
CA ILE A 45 -7.80 -22.19 4.41
C ILE A 45 -9.00 -22.43 3.48
N ASP A 46 -10.20 -22.11 3.98
CA ASP A 46 -11.45 -22.11 3.20
C ASP A 46 -12.24 -20.81 3.30
N ARG A 47 -11.87 -19.90 4.21
CA ARG A 47 -12.49 -18.60 4.40
C ARG A 47 -11.51 -17.53 4.90
N ILE A 48 -11.70 -16.28 4.46
CA ILE A 48 -11.01 -15.10 4.98
C ILE A 48 -12.06 -14.07 5.44
N GLN A 49 -11.80 -13.41 6.57
CA GLN A 49 -12.57 -12.28 7.09
C GLN A 49 -11.64 -11.08 7.32
N ILE A 50 -12.17 -9.88 7.10
CA ILE A 50 -11.47 -8.61 7.28
C ILE A 50 -12.31 -7.68 8.12
N ASP A 51 -11.75 -7.22 9.23
CA ASP A 51 -12.34 -6.24 10.12
C ASP A 51 -11.65 -4.89 9.93
N LEU A 52 -12.41 -3.90 9.50
CA LEU A 52 -11.99 -2.52 9.31
C LEU A 52 -12.41 -1.68 10.51
N TYR A 53 -11.52 -0.83 11.03
CA TYR A 53 -11.80 0.00 12.19
C TYR A 53 -11.68 1.50 11.89
N GLY A 54 -12.31 2.32 12.75
CA GLY A 54 -12.11 3.77 12.78
C GLY A 54 -12.42 4.49 11.46
N SER A 55 -11.45 5.24 10.92
CA SER A 55 -11.64 6.04 9.70
C SER A 55 -11.84 5.16 8.46
N LEU A 56 -11.15 4.01 8.40
CA LEU A 56 -11.33 3.02 7.32
C LEU A 56 -12.77 2.50 7.32
N ALA A 57 -13.32 2.17 8.48
CA ALA A 57 -14.69 1.71 8.58
C ALA A 57 -15.72 2.78 8.16
N LYS A 58 -15.47 4.05 8.52
CA LYS A 58 -16.42 5.15 8.28
C LYS A 58 -16.47 5.61 6.83
N THR A 59 -15.31 5.63 6.17
CA THR A 59 -15.18 6.24 4.85
C THR A 59 -14.75 5.25 3.77
N GLY A 60 -14.49 4.00 4.13
CA GLY A 60 -13.86 3.02 3.24
C GLY A 60 -14.65 2.72 1.99
N LYS A 61 -15.98 2.61 2.07
CA LYS A 61 -16.83 2.43 0.88
C LYS A 61 -16.68 3.55 -0.15
N GLY A 62 -16.64 4.81 0.33
CA GLY A 62 -16.42 5.98 -0.54
C GLY A 62 -15.00 6.06 -1.12
N HIS A 63 -14.04 5.35 -0.52
CA HIS A 63 -12.66 5.27 -0.99
C HIS A 63 -12.31 3.93 -1.65
N ALA A 64 -13.31 3.09 -1.95
CA ALA A 64 -13.14 1.76 -2.52
C ALA A 64 -12.19 0.85 -1.72
N THR A 65 -12.17 0.98 -0.39
CA THR A 65 -11.32 0.16 0.51
C THR A 65 -11.67 -1.33 0.41
N ASP A 66 -12.95 -1.65 0.30
CA ASP A 66 -13.46 -3.01 0.05
C ASP A 66 -12.87 -3.60 -1.24
N LYS A 67 -13.00 -2.89 -2.37
CA LYS A 67 -12.43 -3.31 -3.66
C LYS A 67 -10.91 -3.49 -3.58
N ALA A 68 -10.22 -2.56 -2.94
CA ALA A 68 -8.77 -2.62 -2.77
C ALA A 68 -8.31 -3.86 -1.98
N ILE A 69 -9.05 -4.23 -0.93
CA ILE A 69 -8.78 -5.43 -0.14
C ILE A 69 -9.02 -6.69 -0.97
N ILE A 70 -10.15 -6.75 -1.69
CA ILE A 70 -10.47 -7.90 -2.56
C ILE A 70 -9.37 -8.11 -3.61
N LEU A 71 -8.99 -7.06 -4.32
CA LEU A 71 -7.94 -7.12 -5.35
C LEU A 71 -6.59 -7.54 -4.76
N GLY A 72 -6.24 -7.00 -3.58
CA GLY A 72 -5.00 -7.39 -2.89
C GLY A 72 -5.01 -8.84 -2.43
N LEU A 73 -6.16 -9.36 -1.97
CA LEU A 73 -6.29 -10.77 -1.61
C LEU A 73 -6.18 -11.68 -2.84
N MET A 74 -6.70 -11.25 -4.00
CA MET A 74 -6.55 -11.99 -5.26
C MET A 74 -5.13 -11.92 -5.84
N GLY A 75 -4.24 -11.13 -5.24
CA GLY A 75 -2.84 -11.00 -5.65
C GLY A 75 -2.59 -9.96 -6.75
N TYR A 76 -3.55 -9.09 -7.06
CA TYR A 76 -3.32 -7.97 -7.97
C TYR A 76 -2.41 -6.94 -7.31
N GLU A 77 -1.41 -6.46 -8.03
CA GLU A 77 -0.49 -5.43 -7.56
C GLU A 77 -1.01 -4.04 -7.97
N PRO A 78 -1.14 -3.06 -7.05
CA PRO A 78 -1.69 -1.72 -7.34
C PRO A 78 -0.96 -0.99 -8.47
N LYS A 79 0.34 -1.26 -8.63
CA LYS A 79 1.20 -0.61 -9.63
C LYS A 79 0.99 -1.11 -11.06
N SER A 80 0.37 -2.28 -11.25
CA SER A 80 0.30 -2.97 -12.55
C SER A 80 -1.07 -3.55 -12.89
N VAL A 81 -2.06 -3.36 -12.01
CA VAL A 81 -3.44 -3.78 -12.27
C VAL A 81 -4.03 -2.96 -13.42
N ASP A 82 -4.76 -3.64 -14.31
CA ASP A 82 -5.54 -2.96 -15.34
C ASP A 82 -6.80 -2.34 -14.70
N ILE A 83 -6.78 -1.01 -14.56
CA ILE A 83 -7.84 -0.24 -13.90
C ILE A 83 -9.18 -0.45 -14.61
N ALA A 84 -9.19 -0.65 -15.93
CA ALA A 84 -10.41 -0.85 -16.70
C ALA A 84 -11.12 -2.19 -16.37
N GLN A 85 -10.39 -3.16 -15.82
CA GLN A 85 -10.93 -4.48 -15.47
C GLN A 85 -11.37 -4.59 -14.01
N ILE A 86 -11.03 -3.62 -13.16
CA ILE A 86 -11.31 -3.69 -11.71
C ILE A 86 -12.78 -3.99 -11.43
N ASP A 87 -13.69 -3.22 -12.02
CA ASP A 87 -15.13 -3.39 -11.73
C ASP A 87 -15.64 -4.75 -12.21
N GLN A 88 -15.15 -5.25 -13.34
CA GLN A 88 -15.53 -6.58 -13.85
C GLN A 88 -15.04 -7.70 -12.91
N ILE A 89 -13.78 -7.63 -12.46
CA ILE A 89 -13.19 -8.60 -11.52
C ILE A 89 -14.00 -8.66 -10.21
N ILE A 90 -14.33 -7.50 -9.64
CA ILE A 90 -15.13 -7.41 -8.41
C ILE A 90 -16.52 -7.99 -8.62
N LEU A 91 -17.19 -7.66 -9.74
CA LEU A 91 -18.53 -8.18 -10.05
C LEU A 91 -18.55 -9.70 -10.24
N GLU A 92 -17.50 -10.28 -10.83
CA GLU A 92 -17.38 -11.72 -11.00
C GLU A 92 -17.21 -12.43 -9.66
N MET A 93 -16.33 -11.92 -8.80
CA MET A 93 -16.13 -12.43 -7.44
C MET A 93 -17.44 -12.35 -6.63
N GLN A 94 -18.14 -11.21 -6.66
CA GLN A 94 -19.41 -11.03 -5.95
C GLN A 94 -20.52 -11.99 -6.44
N LYS A 95 -20.53 -12.35 -7.72
CA LYS A 95 -21.53 -13.29 -8.29
C LYS A 95 -21.26 -14.73 -7.88
N SER A 96 -19.99 -15.12 -7.81
CA SER A 96 -19.60 -16.49 -7.45
C SER A 96 -19.52 -16.70 -5.94
N ASN A 97 -19.32 -15.63 -5.16
CA ASN A 97 -18.88 -15.67 -3.75
C ASN A 97 -17.59 -16.51 -3.56
N ILE A 98 -16.74 -16.51 -4.59
CA ILE A 98 -15.47 -17.23 -4.60
C ILE A 98 -14.36 -16.24 -4.86
N LEU A 99 -13.43 -16.16 -3.90
CA LEU A 99 -12.19 -15.44 -4.02
C LEU A 99 -11.11 -16.40 -4.51
N VAL A 100 -10.55 -16.12 -5.69
CA VAL A 100 -9.44 -16.89 -6.24
C VAL A 100 -8.13 -16.24 -5.78
N ILE A 101 -7.41 -16.92 -4.90
CA ILE A 101 -6.11 -16.50 -4.39
C ILE A 101 -5.06 -17.38 -5.04
N GLN A 102 -4.31 -16.83 -6.00
CA GLN A 102 -3.43 -17.60 -6.88
C GLN A 102 -4.22 -18.68 -7.64
N SER A 103 -4.14 -19.95 -7.23
CA SER A 103 -4.92 -21.06 -7.79
C SER A 103 -5.93 -21.66 -6.82
N LYS A 104 -6.07 -21.08 -5.62
CA LYS A 104 -6.96 -21.57 -4.57
C LYS A 104 -8.28 -20.81 -4.58
N GLU A 105 -9.38 -21.54 -4.64
CA GLU A 105 -10.73 -21.01 -4.43
C GLU A 105 -11.06 -21.00 -2.93
N VAL A 106 -11.46 -19.84 -2.43
CA VAL A 106 -11.84 -19.60 -1.04
C VAL A 106 -13.25 -19.02 -1.03
N HIS A 107 -14.13 -19.51 -0.16
CA HIS A 107 -15.46 -18.91 -0.04
C HIS A 107 -15.33 -17.51 0.55
N PHE A 108 -15.89 -16.52 -0.14
CA PHE A 108 -15.81 -15.13 0.28
C PHE A 108 -17.08 -14.40 -0.13
N GLU A 109 -17.83 -13.94 0.87
CA GLU A 109 -19.02 -13.13 0.66
C GLU A 109 -18.75 -11.74 1.23
N GLU A 110 -18.57 -10.74 0.37
CA GLU A 110 -18.14 -9.39 0.77
C GLU A 110 -18.98 -8.81 1.92
N ALA A 111 -20.31 -8.96 1.85
CA ALA A 111 -21.23 -8.42 2.86
C ALA A 111 -21.08 -9.08 4.24
N ARG A 112 -20.58 -10.31 4.29
CA ARG A 112 -20.36 -11.09 5.52
C ARG A 112 -18.92 -10.95 6.01
N ASP A 113 -17.97 -11.02 5.08
CA ASP A 113 -16.56 -11.22 5.35
C ASP A 113 -15.75 -9.92 5.37
N ILE A 114 -16.31 -8.77 4.91
CA ILE A 114 -15.74 -7.44 5.16
C ILE A 114 -16.62 -6.69 6.17
N ILE A 115 -16.13 -6.57 7.40
CA ILE A 115 -16.85 -5.98 8.52
C ILE A 115 -16.35 -4.56 8.77
N PHE A 116 -17.27 -3.60 8.72
CA PHE A 116 -17.00 -2.18 8.98
C PHE A 116 -17.32 -1.84 10.43
N ASN A 117 -16.31 -1.83 11.30
CA ASN A 117 -16.43 -1.52 12.71
C ASN A 117 -16.22 -0.01 12.96
N SER A 118 -17.30 0.73 13.22
CA SER A 118 -17.26 2.20 13.38
C SER A 118 -16.51 2.70 14.62
N HIS A 119 -16.16 1.81 15.55
CA HIS A 119 -15.40 2.13 16.75
C HIS A 119 -13.89 2.25 16.44
N LEU A 120 -13.19 3.04 17.25
CA LEU A 120 -11.74 3.19 17.14
C LEU A 120 -11.06 1.94 17.71
N HIS A 121 -9.98 1.51 17.05
CA HIS A 121 -9.07 0.53 17.59
C HIS A 121 -7.97 1.23 18.40
N GLU A 122 -7.50 0.62 19.49
CA GLU A 122 -6.52 1.23 20.41
C GLU A 122 -5.17 1.54 19.75
N ARG A 123 -4.83 0.80 18.68
CA ARG A 123 -3.56 0.93 17.97
C ARG A 123 -3.52 2.14 17.03
N HIS A 124 -4.47 2.27 16.11
CA HIS A 124 -4.49 3.32 15.09
C HIS A 124 -5.93 3.52 14.56
N PRO A 125 -6.32 4.75 14.15
CA PRO A 125 -7.64 5.00 13.53
C PRO A 125 -7.87 4.27 12.20
N ASN A 126 -6.81 3.81 11.52
CA ASN A 126 -6.88 3.08 10.26
C ASN A 126 -6.39 1.64 10.44
N THR A 127 -6.98 0.90 11.37
CA THR A 127 -6.62 -0.49 11.65
C THR A 127 -7.42 -1.46 10.78
N LEU A 128 -6.74 -2.51 10.30
CA LEU A 128 -7.30 -3.67 9.62
C LEU A 128 -6.89 -4.93 10.38
N ILE A 129 -7.81 -5.87 10.55
CA ILE A 129 -7.50 -7.21 11.06
C ILE A 129 -7.93 -8.21 10.01
N PHE A 130 -6.98 -9.01 9.52
CA PHE A 130 -7.24 -10.11 8.60
C PHE A 130 -7.23 -11.41 9.38
N SER A 131 -8.24 -12.25 9.15
CA SER A 131 -8.40 -13.55 9.81
C SER A 131 -8.66 -14.62 8.75
N ALA A 132 -7.92 -15.72 8.78
CA ALA A 132 -8.07 -16.86 7.88
C ALA A 132 -8.47 -18.13 8.65
N PHE A 133 -9.40 -18.90 8.09
CA PHE A 133 -10.07 -20.00 8.79
C PHE A 133 -10.08 -21.30 7.97
N THR A 134 -10.28 -22.41 8.70
CA THR A 134 -10.80 -23.66 8.16
C THR A 134 -12.05 -24.05 8.95
N GLY A 135 -13.21 -24.06 8.29
CA GLY A 135 -14.50 -24.07 8.96
C GLY A 135 -14.61 -22.94 9.99
N GLU A 136 -14.77 -23.29 11.25
CA GLU A 136 -14.84 -22.33 12.38
C GLU A 136 -13.49 -22.11 13.07
N THR A 137 -12.43 -22.81 12.65
CA THR A 137 -11.11 -22.74 13.30
C THR A 137 -10.28 -21.61 12.72
N LEU A 138 -9.87 -20.66 13.56
CA LEU A 138 -8.93 -19.61 13.19
C LEU A 138 -7.51 -20.18 13.03
N LEU A 139 -6.96 -20.09 11.82
CA LEU A 139 -5.61 -20.55 11.50
C LEU A 139 -4.57 -19.43 11.59
N LYS A 140 -4.94 -18.24 11.14
CA LYS A 140 -4.05 -17.07 11.14
C LYS A 140 -4.84 -15.80 11.36
N GLN A 141 -4.31 -14.92 12.19
CA GLN A 141 -4.78 -13.55 12.31
C GLN A 141 -3.59 -12.60 12.21
N GLN A 142 -3.76 -11.50 11.51
CA GLN A 142 -2.74 -10.46 11.40
C GLN A 142 -3.39 -9.08 11.46
N LEU A 143 -2.82 -8.23 12.32
CA LEU A 143 -3.23 -6.85 12.47
C LEU A 143 -2.30 -5.93 11.67
N PHE A 144 -2.89 -4.99 10.95
CA PHE A 144 -2.20 -3.92 10.21
C PHE A 144 -2.75 -2.54 10.59
N ALA A 145 -1.92 -1.52 10.44
CA ALA A 145 -2.34 -0.12 10.47
C ALA A 145 -1.89 0.59 9.18
N SER A 146 -2.80 1.25 8.48
CA SER A 146 -2.43 2.11 7.34
C SER A 146 -2.10 3.53 7.82
N VAL A 147 -0.83 3.91 7.72
CA VAL A 147 -0.29 5.15 8.31
C VAL A 147 -0.17 6.31 7.31
N GLY A 148 -0.61 6.11 6.07
CA GLY A 148 -0.59 7.13 5.00
C GLY A 148 0.44 6.81 3.91
N GLY A 149 0.35 7.45 2.74
CA GLY A 149 1.32 7.24 1.63
C GLY A 149 1.40 5.81 1.08
N GLY A 150 0.39 4.98 1.35
CA GLY A 150 0.40 3.54 1.03
C GLY A 150 1.21 2.67 1.98
N PHE A 151 1.78 3.25 3.04
CA PHE A 151 2.55 2.53 4.05
C PHE A 151 1.63 1.77 5.02
N ILE A 152 2.12 0.62 5.48
CA ILE A 152 1.45 -0.27 6.43
C ILE A 152 2.39 -0.69 7.56
N GLU A 153 1.89 -0.65 8.79
CA GLU A 153 2.62 -1.16 9.95
C GLU A 153 1.97 -2.45 10.45
N SER A 154 2.77 -3.46 10.79
CA SER A 154 2.30 -4.66 11.49
C SER A 154 3.28 -5.09 12.58
N GLU A 155 2.91 -6.08 13.40
CA GLU A 155 3.83 -6.64 14.41
C GLU A 155 4.97 -7.46 13.81
N THR A 156 4.77 -8.00 12.60
CA THR A 156 5.70 -8.90 11.91
C THR A 156 6.44 -8.22 10.75
N SER A 157 5.95 -7.06 10.32
CA SER A 157 6.56 -6.21 9.29
C SER A 157 6.74 -4.80 9.86
N GLY A 158 7.92 -4.54 10.45
CA GLY A 158 8.46 -3.19 10.37
C GLY A 158 8.80 -2.96 8.90
N GLU A 159 8.29 -1.89 8.29
CA GLU A 159 8.72 -1.53 6.95
C GLU A 159 10.25 -1.42 6.92
N THR A 160 10.84 -1.74 5.78
CA THR A 160 12.28 -1.57 5.54
C THR A 160 12.58 -0.08 5.41
N LEU A 161 12.43 0.66 6.50
CA LEU A 161 12.82 2.04 6.58
C LEU A 161 14.33 2.07 6.77
N TYR A 162 15.02 2.68 5.81
CA TYR A 162 16.48 2.74 5.80
C TYR A 162 16.99 3.47 7.04
N SER A 163 18.11 3.03 7.59
CA SER A 163 18.75 3.80 8.65
C SER A 163 19.32 5.07 8.04
N LEU A 164 18.90 6.23 8.55
CA LEU A 164 19.40 7.53 8.07
C LEU A 164 20.93 7.61 8.11
N ARG A 165 21.57 6.89 9.05
CA ARG A 165 23.02 6.86 9.21
C ARG A 165 23.75 6.16 8.04
N ASP A 166 23.03 5.42 7.21
CA ASP A 166 23.61 4.62 6.13
C ASP A 166 23.82 5.45 4.86
N PHE A 167 23.26 6.67 4.81
CA PHE A 167 23.39 7.57 3.68
C PHE A 167 24.63 8.47 3.78
N PRO A 168 25.26 8.82 2.66
CA PRO A 168 26.45 9.69 2.63
C PRO A 168 26.11 11.13 3.02
N PHE A 169 24.86 11.57 2.78
CA PHE A 169 24.34 12.87 3.18
C PHE A 169 23.07 12.69 4.02
N PRO A 170 23.17 12.29 5.29
CA PRO A 170 22.00 12.10 6.15
C PRO A 170 21.26 13.44 6.34
N ILE A 171 19.99 13.50 5.96
CA ILE A 171 19.15 14.71 6.06
C ILE A 171 18.03 14.46 7.07
N ASN A 172 18.06 15.13 8.21
CA ASN A 172 16.97 15.12 9.20
C ASN A 172 16.20 16.46 9.20
N LYS A 173 16.91 17.56 8.92
CA LYS A 173 16.37 18.91 8.91
C LYS A 173 16.76 19.65 7.63
N GLY A 174 15.98 20.66 7.28
CA GLY A 174 16.31 21.52 6.14
C GLY A 174 17.69 22.19 6.23
N VAL A 175 18.20 22.44 7.44
CA VAL A 175 19.55 22.98 7.63
C VAL A 175 20.66 22.01 7.20
N ASP A 176 20.41 20.70 7.27
CA ASP A 176 21.41 19.68 6.90
C ASP A 176 21.66 19.72 5.39
N ILE A 177 20.59 19.73 4.59
CA ILE A 177 20.71 19.79 3.12
C ILE A 177 21.28 21.12 2.63
N LEU A 178 20.97 22.24 3.30
CA LEU A 178 21.57 23.54 3.01
C LEU A 178 23.07 23.55 3.32
N ALA A 179 23.50 22.90 4.40
CA ALA A 179 24.92 22.78 4.73
C ALA A 179 25.68 21.94 3.67
N TYR A 180 25.09 20.85 3.17
CA TYR A 180 25.71 20.01 2.14
C TYR A 180 25.83 20.73 0.79
N THR A 181 24.74 21.35 0.33
CA THR A 181 24.71 22.09 -0.94
C THR A 181 25.66 23.28 -0.93
N SER A 182 25.72 24.03 0.18
CA SER A 182 26.68 25.13 0.32
C SER A 182 28.14 24.65 0.37
N LYS A 183 28.43 23.54 1.05
CA LYS A 183 29.80 23.01 1.15
C LYS A 183 30.31 22.42 -0.18
N LYS A 184 29.40 21.86 -0.99
CA LYS A 184 29.73 21.19 -2.26
C LYS A 184 29.51 22.04 -3.50
N GLU A 185 28.91 23.22 -3.34
CA GLU A 185 28.52 24.10 -4.45
C GLU A 185 27.65 23.36 -5.49
N CYS A 186 26.65 22.62 -5.01
CA CYS A 186 25.77 21.80 -5.85
C CYS A 186 24.29 22.00 -5.54
N ALA A 187 23.40 21.52 -6.41
CA ALA A 187 21.96 21.60 -6.22
C ALA A 187 21.46 20.59 -5.17
N ILE A 188 20.26 20.82 -4.64
CA ILE A 188 19.55 19.89 -3.76
C ILE A 188 19.42 18.51 -4.41
N SER A 189 19.09 18.47 -5.71
CA SER A 189 18.95 17.22 -6.48
C SER A 189 20.24 16.41 -6.52
N ASP A 190 21.41 17.05 -6.51
CA ASP A 190 22.70 16.35 -6.54
C ASP A 190 22.96 15.62 -5.22
N ILE A 191 22.52 16.20 -4.10
CA ILE A 191 22.60 15.57 -2.77
C ILE A 191 21.62 14.41 -2.67
N VAL A 192 20.37 14.62 -3.10
CA VAL A 192 19.34 13.57 -3.11
C VAL A 192 19.78 12.40 -3.99
N LEU A 193 20.31 12.68 -5.19
CA LEU A 193 20.80 11.64 -6.09
C LEU A 193 21.95 10.84 -5.48
N GLN A 194 22.90 11.49 -4.79
CA GLN A 194 23.99 10.79 -4.13
C GLN A 194 23.51 9.87 -2.99
N ASN A 195 22.41 10.23 -2.33
CA ASN A 195 21.77 9.35 -1.36
C ASN A 195 21.03 8.19 -2.05
N GLU A 196 20.28 8.44 -3.12
CA GLU A 196 19.58 7.36 -3.85
C GLU A 196 20.53 6.33 -4.44
N LEU A 197 21.72 6.77 -4.88
CA LEU A 197 22.78 5.89 -5.40
C LEU A 197 23.32 4.89 -4.38
N THR A 198 23.01 5.02 -3.08
CA THR A 198 23.33 3.97 -2.10
C THR A 198 22.32 2.84 -2.06
N LEU A 199 21.14 3.05 -2.62
CA LEU A 199 20.05 2.08 -2.62
C LEU A 199 19.97 1.32 -3.95
N GLN A 200 20.32 1.98 -5.05
CA GLN A 200 20.05 1.51 -6.41
C GLN A 200 20.94 2.22 -7.44
N THR A 201 21.03 1.65 -8.64
CA THR A 201 21.88 2.16 -9.72
C THR A 201 21.29 3.40 -10.40
N ILE A 202 22.13 4.17 -11.09
CA ILE A 202 21.66 5.35 -11.84
C ILE A 202 20.67 4.96 -12.95
N GLU A 203 20.86 3.79 -13.56
CA GLU A 203 19.96 3.23 -14.57
C GLU A 203 18.57 2.95 -13.97
N GLU A 204 18.50 2.27 -12.81
CA GLU A 204 17.24 1.98 -12.11
C GLU A 204 16.53 3.26 -11.66
N ILE A 205 17.26 4.25 -11.15
CA ILE A 205 16.71 5.55 -10.73
C ILE A 205 16.08 6.26 -11.93
N ASN A 206 16.82 6.38 -13.04
CA ASN A 206 16.33 7.03 -14.25
C ASN A 206 15.11 6.33 -14.83
N GLN A 207 15.12 4.99 -14.84
CA GLN A 207 13.98 4.20 -15.32
C GLN A 207 12.72 4.43 -14.48
N GLN A 208 12.86 4.46 -13.15
CA GLN A 208 11.72 4.69 -12.26
C GLN A 208 11.19 6.12 -12.35
N ILE A 209 12.07 7.12 -12.46
CA ILE A 209 11.66 8.53 -12.68
C ILE A 209 10.91 8.66 -14.00
N ALA A 210 11.42 8.05 -15.08
CA ALA A 210 10.76 8.06 -16.38
C ALA A 210 9.37 7.42 -16.30
N LEU A 211 9.26 6.25 -15.65
CA LEU A 211 7.98 5.56 -15.46
C LEU A 211 6.97 6.41 -14.68
N ILE A 212 7.39 7.08 -13.60
CA ILE A 212 6.54 7.99 -12.83
C ILE A 212 6.06 9.14 -13.71
N PHE A 213 6.97 9.75 -14.47
CA PHE A 213 6.65 10.87 -15.35
C PHE A 213 5.66 10.47 -16.46
N GLU A 214 5.90 9.34 -17.13
CA GLU A 214 4.99 8.79 -18.14
C GLU A 214 3.62 8.48 -17.55
N THR A 215 3.57 7.89 -16.36
CA THR A 215 2.31 7.60 -15.65
C THR A 215 1.54 8.88 -15.33
N MET A 216 2.22 9.95 -14.91
CA MET A 216 1.59 11.25 -14.68
C MET A 216 1.00 11.83 -15.97
N LEU A 217 1.73 11.75 -17.09
CA LEU A 217 1.24 12.21 -18.39
C LEU A 217 0.02 11.42 -18.86
N GLU A 218 0.06 10.10 -18.71
CA GLU A 218 -1.06 9.23 -19.07
C GLU A 218 -2.29 9.54 -18.21
N ALA A 219 -2.12 9.72 -16.89
CA ALA A 219 -3.21 10.10 -15.99
C ALA A 219 -3.85 11.45 -16.37
N ILE A 220 -3.03 12.43 -16.80
CA ILE A 220 -3.52 13.71 -17.32
C ILE A 220 -4.34 13.49 -18.59
N TYR A 221 -3.80 12.73 -19.55
CA TYR A 221 -4.48 12.45 -20.81
C TYR A 221 -5.82 11.75 -20.58
N GLN A 222 -5.85 10.68 -19.78
CA GLN A 222 -7.07 9.97 -19.43
C GLN A 222 -8.08 10.90 -18.73
N GLY A 223 -7.64 11.74 -17.81
CA GLY A 223 -8.49 12.73 -17.14
C GLY A 223 -9.10 13.76 -18.11
N CYS A 224 -8.36 14.18 -19.14
CA CYS A 224 -8.86 15.08 -20.18
C CYS A 224 -9.83 14.40 -21.16
N CYS A 225 -9.71 13.10 -21.38
CA CYS A 225 -10.56 12.33 -22.29
C CYS A 225 -11.76 11.67 -21.60
N ALA A 226 -11.75 11.54 -20.27
CA ALA A 226 -12.83 10.91 -19.52
C ALA A 226 -14.09 11.79 -19.51
N GLU A 227 -15.21 11.21 -19.93
CA GLU A 227 -16.54 11.79 -19.78
C GLU A 227 -17.28 11.14 -18.60
N GLY A 228 -18.19 11.88 -17.97
CA GLY A 228 -19.05 11.35 -16.90
C GLY A 228 -19.16 12.28 -15.70
N THR A 229 -19.81 11.78 -14.64
CA THR A 229 -19.88 12.42 -13.33
C THR A 229 -19.08 11.59 -12.35
N LEU A 230 -18.30 12.24 -11.48
CA LEU A 230 -17.61 11.53 -10.40
C LEU A 230 -18.63 10.81 -9.50
N PRO A 231 -18.29 9.61 -9.00
CA PRO A 231 -19.15 8.83 -8.10
C PRO A 231 -19.39 9.50 -6.75
#